data_AF-A0A225VJD6-F1
#
_entry.id   AF-A0A225VJD6-F1
#
_cell.length_a   1.000
_cell.length_b   1.000
_cell.length_c   1.000
_cell.angle_alpha   90.00
_cell.angle_beta   90.00
_cell.angle_gamma   90.00
#
_symmetry.space_group_name_H-M   'P 1'
#
loop_
_entity.id
_entity.type
_entity.pdbx_description
1 polymer ?
#
loop_
_entity_poly.entity_id
_entity_poly.type
_entity_poly.pdbx_seq_one_letter_code
_entity_poly.pdbx_strand_id
1 'polypeptide(L)' 'MFRAIKEHGETPQTLYKNFGIRGKIRAMNEEDLLKDGNFMLWREFAGWWGKNGKNV' A
#
# COMPACT_ATOMS: atom_id res chain seq x y z
N MET A 1 -7.00 -0.96 -11.97
CA MET A 1 -6.26 0.01 -11.13
C MET A 1 -4.92 -0.54 -10.65
N PHE A 2 -4.87 -1.53 -9.75
CA PHE A 2 -3.59 -2.03 -9.19
C PHE A 2 -2.59 -2.58 -10.22
N ARG A 3 -3.08 -3.21 -11.30
CA ARG A 3 -2.22 -3.62 -12.42
C ARG A 3 -1.48 -2.43 -13.07
N ALA A 4 -2.16 -1.31 -13.29
CA ALA A 4 -1.54 -0.11 -13.85
C ALA A 4 -0.49 0.48 -12.89
N ILE A 5 -0.79 0.52 -11.59
CA ILE A 5 0.18 0.95 -10.55
C ILE A 5 1.45 0.09 -10.63
N LYS A 6 1.31 -1.23 -10.74
CA LYS A 6 2.43 -2.15 -10.97
C LYS A 6 3.17 -1.88 -12.28
N GLU A 7 2.45 -1.69 -13.39
CA GLU A 7 3.02 -1.42 -14.72
C GLU A 7 3.78 -0.09 -14.76
N HIS A 8 3.41 0.88 -13.92
CA HIS A 8 4.17 2.11 -13.68
C HIS A 8 5.44 1.92 -12.82
N GLY A 9 5.73 0.71 -12.36
CA GLY A 9 6.93 0.38 -11.59
C GLY A 9 6.77 0.52 -10.08
N GLU A 10 5.58 0.84 -9.58
CA GLU A 10 5.32 0.90 -8.15
C GLU A 10 5.25 -0.49 -7.52
N THR A 11 5.76 -0.60 -6.31
CA THR A 11 5.78 -1.80 -5.47
C THR A 11 5.16 -1.49 -4.10
N PRO A 12 4.77 -2.52 -3.32
CA PRO A 12 4.31 -2.29 -1.95
C PRO A 12 5.33 -1.52 -1.10
N GLN A 13 6.64 -1.76 -1.32
CA GLN A 13 7.71 -1.04 -0.64
C GLN A 13 7.80 0.43 -1.05
N THR A 14 7.66 0.77 -2.34
CA THR A 14 7.74 2.16 -2.79
C THR A 14 6.54 2.96 -2.29
N LEU A 15 5.32 2.40 -2.40
CA LEU A 15 4.12 3.04 -1.85
C LEU A 15 4.18 3.19 -0.34
N TYR A 16 4.70 2.20 0.39
CA TYR A 16 4.89 2.29 1.85
C TYR A 16 5.74 3.50 2.25
N LYS A 17 6.82 3.76 1.48
CA LYS A 17 7.71 4.91 1.69
C LYS A 17 7.05 6.22 1.25
N ASN A 18 6.51 6.27 0.04
CA ASN A 18 5.94 7.48 -0.56
C ASN A 18 4.74 8.00 0.25
N PHE A 19 3.93 7.10 0.80
CA PHE A 19 2.80 7.47 1.64
C PHE A 19 3.15 7.69 3.11
N GLY A 20 4.42 7.52 3.50
CA GLY A 20 4.87 7.74 4.88
C GLY A 20 4.20 6.79 5.88
N ILE A 21 3.82 5.58 5.45
CA ILE A 21 2.99 4.65 6.24
C ILE A 21 3.64 4.32 7.59
N ARG A 22 4.97 4.21 7.65
CA ARG A 22 5.71 4.00 8.91
C ARG A 22 5.40 5.04 9.97
N GLY A 23 5.31 6.31 9.57
CA GLY A 23 4.99 7.41 10.47
C GLY A 23 3.55 7.31 10.95
N LYS A 24 2.63 7.04 10.04
CA LYS A 24 1.20 6.89 10.34
C LYS A 24 0.93 5.76 11.33
N ILE A 25 1.51 4.57 11.11
CA ILE A 25 1.36 3.42 12.01
C ILE A 25 1.84 3.74 13.44
N ARG A 26 2.83 4.61 13.59
CA ARG A 26 3.37 4.98 14.90
C ARG A 26 2.58 6.09 15.59
N ALA A 27 1.87 6.91 14.83
CA ALA A 27 1.21 8.12 15.32
C ALA A 27 -0.31 7.97 15.45
N MET A 28 -0.92 7.03 14.73
CA MET A 28 -2.37 6.87 14.61
C MET A 28 -2.82 5.55 15.22
N ASN A 29 -4.04 5.51 15.74
CA ASN A 29 -4.70 4.27 16.14
C ASN A 29 -5.19 3.50 14.90
N GLU A 30 -5.62 2.25 15.11
CA GLU A 30 -6.07 1.38 14.02
C GLU A 30 -7.31 1.94 13.28
N GLU A 31 -8.29 2.49 14.00
CA GLU A 31 -9.51 3.03 13.36
C GLU A 31 -9.19 4.21 12.42
N ASP A 32 -8.28 5.09 12.81
CA ASP A 32 -7.86 6.23 12.02
C ASP A 32 -7.01 5.80 10.82
N LEU A 33 -6.19 4.76 10.98
CA LEU A 33 -5.45 4.15 9.85
C LEU A 33 -6.40 3.56 8.81
N LEU A 34 -7.48 2.91 9.24
CA LEU A 34 -8.48 2.35 8.34
C LEU A 34 -9.30 3.42 7.60
N LYS A 35 -9.30 4.66 8.10
CA LYS A 35 -9.90 5.82 7.41
C LYS A 35 -8.89 6.57 6.53
N ASP A 36 -7.59 6.32 6.68
CA ASP A 36 -6.55 6.93 5.86
C ASP A 36 -6.50 6.28 4.47
N GLY A 37 -6.87 7.06 3.44
CA GLY A 37 -6.94 6.58 2.06
C GLY A 37 -5.60 6.04 1.53
N ASN A 38 -4.47 6.64 1.92
CA ASN A 38 -3.16 6.18 1.47
C ASN A 38 -2.77 4.84 2.12
N PHE A 39 -3.08 4.67 3.41
CA PHE A 39 -2.89 3.40 4.11
C PHE A 39 -3.75 2.31 3.49
N MET A 40 -5.03 2.58 3.24
CA MET A 40 -5.94 1.60 2.64
C MET A 40 -5.51 1.22 1.23
N LEU A 41 -5.16 2.20 0.39
CA LEU A 41 -4.62 1.95 -0.95
C LEU A 41 -3.36 1.08 -0.89
N TRP A 42 -2.40 1.39 -0.01
CA TRP A 42 -1.20 0.58 0.17
C TRP A 42 -1.53 -0.84 0.64
N ARG A 43 -2.41 -0.98 1.64
CA ARG A 43 -2.80 -2.27 2.23
C ARG A 43 -3.43 -3.19 1.18
N GLU A 44 -4.39 -2.67 0.43
CA GLU A 44 -5.07 -3.42 -0.62
C GLU A 44 -4.12 -3.77 -1.78
N PHE A 45 -3.30 -2.81 -2.21
CA PHE A 45 -2.30 -3.04 -3.25
C PHE A 45 -1.28 -4.10 -2.82
N ALA A 46 -0.77 -4.05 -1.59
CA ALA A 46 0.15 -5.04 -1.04
C ALA A 46 -0.49 -6.44 -0.99
N GLY A 47 -1.75 -6.53 -0.58
CA GLY A 47 -2.51 -7.79 -0.58
C GLY A 47 -2.71 -8.36 -1.98
N TRP A 48 -3.08 -7.50 -2.94
CA TRP A 48 -3.19 -7.89 -4.35
C TRP A 48 -1.84 -8.32 -4.93
N TRP A 49 -0.76 -7.60 -4.61
CA TRP A 49 0.60 -7.90 -5.07
C TRP A 49 1.10 -9.24 -4.51
N GLY A 50 0.84 -9.57 -3.25
CA GLY A 50 1.22 -10.88 -2.70
C GLY A 50 0.54 -12.06 -3.40
N LYS A 51 -0.69 -11.87 -3.88
CA LYS A 51 -1.47 -12.89 -4.60
C LYS A 51 -1.12 -12.98 -6.09
N ASN A 52 -0.73 -11.88 -6.73
CA ASN A 52 -0.55 -11.79 -8.19
C ASN A 52 0.91 -11.52 -8.62
N GLY A 53 1.80 -11.20 -7.68
CA GLY A 53 3.19 -10.84 -7.91
C GLY A 53 4.11 -12.03 -8.20
N LYS A 54 3.64 -13.27 -7.98
CA LYS A 54 4.37 -14.50 -8.30
C LYS A 54 4.15 -15.02 -9.73
N ASN A 55 3.29 -14.38 -10.52
CA ASN A 55 3.01 -14.77 -11.92
C ASN A 55 3.73 -13.88 -12.95
N VAL A 56 4.91 -13.36 -12.60
CA VAL A 56 5.85 -12.74 -13.57
C VAL A 56 7.23 -13.32 -13.32
#